data_AF-A0A4S2GP32-F1
#
_entry.id   AF-A0A4S2GP32-F1
#
_cell.length_a   1.000
_cell.length_b   1.000
_cell.length_c   1.000
_cell.angle_alpha   90.00
_cell.angle_beta   90.00
_cell.angle_gamma   90.00
#
_symmetry.space_group_name_H-M   'P 1'
#
loop_
_entity.id
_entity.type
_entity.pdbx_description
1 polymer ?
#
loop_
_entity_poly.entity_id
_entity_poly.type
_entity_poly.pdbx_seq_one_letter_code
_entity_poly.pdbx_strand_id
1 'polypeptide(L)'
;MEKHIEVIGIDHGWSNMKTATQIFTTGVKEITTEPAFYDDVVELDGKYYKVGGKRLEVRDTKVENDNFYLLTLAAVAKELN
;
A
#
# COMPACT_ATOMS: atom_id res chain seq x y z
N MET A 1 -30.71 4.64 5.40
CA MET A 1 -29.29 5.06 5.47
C MET A 1 -28.89 5.48 4.07
N GLU A 2 -28.43 6.72 3.90
CA GLU A 2 -27.87 7.13 2.61
C GLU A 2 -26.55 6.38 2.39
N LYS A 3 -26.30 5.97 1.14
CA LYS A 3 -25.01 5.37 0.76
C LYS A 3 -24.00 6.50 0.64
N HIS A 4 -23.03 6.54 1.56
CA HIS A 4 -21.83 7.33 1.38
C HIS A 4 -20.90 6.63 0.39
N ILE A 5 -20.47 7.32 -0.66
CA ILE A 5 -19.51 6.82 -1.65
C ILE A 5 -18.31 7.74 -1.63
N GLU A 6 -17.14 7.20 -1.29
CA GLU A 6 -15.85 7.87 -1.40
C GLU A 6 -15.15 7.42 -2.68
N VAL A 7 -14.56 8.35 -3.45
CA VAL A 7 -13.88 8.04 -4.71
C VAL A 7 -12.40 8.32 -4.55
N ILE A 8 -11.58 7.27 -4.55
CA ILE A 8 -10.13 7.35 -4.38
C ILE A 8 -9.44 6.94 -5.68
N GLY A 9 -8.73 7.88 -6.30
CA GLY A 9 -7.89 7.62 -7.46
C GLY A 9 -6.49 7.14 -7.04
N ILE A 10 -6.00 6.07 -7.66
CA ILE A 10 -4.68 5.49 -7.38
C ILE A 10 -3.94 5.25 -8.71
N ASP A 11 -2.71 5.75 -8.82
CA ASP A 11 -1.79 5.48 -9.91
C ASP A 11 -0.67 4.53 -9.45
N HIS A 12 -0.63 3.33 -10.04
CA HIS A 12 0.34 2.27 -9.78
C HIS A 12 1.54 2.38 -10.72
N GLY A 13 2.50 3.23 -10.35
CA GLY A 13 3.82 3.28 -10.99
C GLY A 13 4.75 2.17 -10.48
N TRP A 14 5.72 1.74 -11.29
CA TRP A 14 6.71 0.75 -10.84
C TRP A 14 7.63 1.26 -9.74
N SER A 15 7.90 2.57 -9.71
CA SER A 15 8.75 3.19 -8.70
C SER A 15 7.97 3.78 -7.53
N ASN A 16 6.78 4.34 -7.81
CA ASN A 16 5.98 5.05 -6.83
C ASN A 16 4.50 4.76 -7.01
N MET A 17 3.81 4.67 -5.90
CA MET A 17 2.36 4.77 -5.77
C MET A 17 1.98 6.25 -5.59
N LYS A 18 0.88 6.67 -6.21
CA LYS A 18 0.41 8.05 -6.14
C LYS A 18 -1.10 8.08 -5.94
N THR A 19 -1.55 8.95 -5.08
CA THR A 19 -2.95 9.29 -4.85
C THR A 19 -3.12 10.80 -5.01
N ALA A 20 -4.29 11.35 -4.69
CA ALA A 20 -4.52 12.78 -4.74
C ALA A 20 -3.61 13.56 -3.78
N THR A 21 -3.31 13.01 -2.60
CA THR A 21 -2.52 13.70 -1.56
C THR A 21 -1.19 13.05 -1.23
N GLN A 22 -0.93 11.82 -1.70
CA GLN A 22 0.25 11.05 -1.30
C GLN A 22 1.11 10.62 -2.49
N ILE A 23 2.41 10.58 -2.24
CA ILE A 23 3.39 9.89 -3.10
C ILE A 23 4.26 9.04 -2.19
N PHE A 24 4.34 7.74 -2.47
CA PHE A 24 5.20 6.83 -1.70
C PHE A 24 5.83 5.77 -2.61
N THR A 25 6.98 5.23 -2.20
CA THR A 25 7.70 4.24 -3.01
C THR A 25 6.93 2.92 -3.05
N THR A 26 7.16 2.12 -4.09
CA THR A 26 6.56 0.77 -4.19
C THR A 26 7.15 -0.25 -3.22
N GLY A 27 7.99 0.16 -2.26
CA GLY A 27 8.56 -0.77 -1.30
C GLY A 27 7.48 -1.37 -0.41
N VAL A 28 7.47 -2.70 -0.32
CA VAL A 28 6.61 -3.44 0.62
C VAL A 28 7.36 -4.68 1.08
N LYS A 29 7.32 -4.96 2.38
CA LYS A 29 7.98 -6.11 2.98
C LYS A 29 7.17 -6.63 4.16
N GLU A 30 6.89 -7.94 4.15
CA GLU A 30 6.32 -8.63 5.32
C GLU A 30 7.30 -8.56 6.50
N ILE A 31 6.77 -8.27 7.68
CA ILE A 31 7.50 -8.30 8.95
C ILE A 31 6.87 -9.37 9.85
N THR A 32 7.72 -10.16 10.50
CA THR A 32 7.30 -11.33 11.29
C THR A 32 7.02 -11.02 12.76
N THR A 33 7.26 -9.77 13.17
CA THR A 33 7.09 -9.31 14.55
C THR A 33 6.05 -8.20 14.53
N GLU A 34 5.16 -8.20 15.51
CA GLU A 34 4.22 -7.10 15.71
C GLU A 34 5.01 -5.79 15.86
N PRO A 35 4.68 -4.76 15.06
CA PRO A 35 5.43 -3.53 15.05
C PRO A 35 5.11 -2.70 16.31
N ALA A 36 6.14 -2.07 16.89
CA ALA A 36 5.95 -1.13 17.99
C ALA A 36 5.20 0.15 17.57
N PHE A 37 5.25 0.49 16.27
CA PHE A 37 4.57 1.64 15.66
C PHE A 37 3.94 1.22 14.33
N TYR A 38 2.70 1.64 14.10
CA TYR A 38 1.90 1.25 12.94
C TYR A 38 2.03 2.21 11.74
N ASP A 39 2.88 3.24 11.85
CA ASP A 39 3.15 4.14 10.72
C ASP A 39 3.67 3.36 9.51
N ASP A 40 3.07 3.59 8.34
CA ASP A 40 3.37 2.88 7.10
C ASP A 40 3.32 1.34 7.23
N VAL A 41 2.41 0.81 8.05
CA VAL A 41 2.15 -0.62 8.15
C VAL A 41 0.76 -0.93 7.64
N VAL A 42 0.65 -1.95 6.79
CA VAL A 42 -0.62 -2.61 6.47
C VAL A 42 -0.70 -3.89 7.30
N GLU A 43 -1.78 -4.04 8.08
CA GLU A 43 -2.16 -5.31 8.69
C GLU A 43 -3.21 -5.99 7.80
N LEU A 44 -2.96 -7.24 7.41
CA LEU A 44 -3.88 -8.04 6.62
C LEU A 44 -3.81 -9.49 7.10
N ASP A 45 -4.96 -10.06 7.47
CA ASP A 45 -5.08 -11.45 7.94
C ASP A 45 -4.09 -11.84 9.05
N GLY A 46 -3.86 -10.92 10.00
CA GLY A 46 -2.93 -11.11 11.13
C GLY A 46 -1.44 -11.04 10.76
N LYS A 47 -1.11 -10.62 9.53
CA LYS A 47 0.25 -10.35 9.08
C LYS A 47 0.49 -8.87 8.92
N TYR A 48 1.74 -8.46 9.10
CA TYR A 48 2.15 -7.05 9.02
C TYR A 48 3.08 -6.82 7.84
N TYR A 49 2.84 -5.73 7.11
CA TYR A 49 3.60 -5.35 5.93
C TYR A 49 4.06 -3.91 6.05
N LYS A 50 5.38 -3.71 6.14
CA LYS A 50 5.96 -2.37 6.12
C LYS A 50 5.96 -1.85 4.69
N VAL A 51 5.38 -0.67 4.49
CA VAL A 51 5.30 0.05 3.22
C VAL A 51 6.35 1.16 3.17
N GLY A 52 6.83 1.46 1.96
CA GLY A 52 7.90 2.41 1.71
C GLY A 52 9.29 1.78 1.69
N GLY A 53 10.33 2.62 1.80
CA GLY A 53 11.72 2.16 1.71
C GLY A 53 12.16 1.82 0.29
N LYS A 54 12.89 0.71 0.12
CA LYS A 54 13.47 0.31 -1.18
C LYS A 54 12.35 -0.09 -2.14
N ARG A 55 12.29 0.56 -3.31
CA ARG A 55 11.36 0.22 -4.39
C ARG A 55 11.48 -1.25 -4.80
N LEU A 56 10.37 -1.81 -5.28
CA LEU A 56 10.37 -3.15 -5.87
C LEU A 56 11.17 -3.20 -7.16
N GLU A 57 11.67 -4.38 -7.48
CA GLU A 57 12.21 -4.69 -8.79
C GLU A 57 11.07 -4.74 -9.81
N VAL A 58 11.36 -4.29 -11.03
CA VAL A 58 10.40 -4.35 -12.13
C VAL A 58 10.22 -5.81 -12.54
N ARG A 59 8.98 -6.21 -12.78
CA ARG A 59 8.58 -7.52 -13.31
C ARG A 59 7.76 -7.36 -14.57
N ASP A 60 7.34 -8.46 -15.18
CA ASP A 60 6.53 -8.43 -16.40
C ASP A 60 5.15 -7.82 -16.11
N THR A 61 4.54 -8.18 -14.98
CA THR A 61 3.28 -7.58 -14.52
C THR A 61 3.29 -7.25 -13.03
N LYS A 62 2.43 -6.29 -12.64
CA LYS A 62 2.27 -5.85 -11.24
C LYS A 62 1.44 -6.81 -10.38
N VAL A 63 0.82 -7.81 -10.99
CA VAL A 63 -0.16 -8.70 -10.35
C VAL A 63 0.33 -10.13 -10.20
N GLU A 64 1.61 -10.38 -10.46
CA GLU A 64 2.25 -11.69 -10.24
C GLU A 64 2.29 -12.10 -8.76
N ASN A 65 2.17 -11.14 -7.85
CA ASN A 65 2.10 -11.36 -6.41
C ASN A 65 1.29 -10.25 -5.72
N ASP A 66 1.15 -10.39 -4.41
CA ASP A 66 0.28 -9.50 -3.62
C ASP A 66 0.90 -8.12 -3.34
N ASN A 67 2.10 -7.84 -3.82
CA ASN A 67 2.80 -6.59 -3.48
C ASN A 67 1.98 -5.35 -3.86
N PHE A 68 1.48 -5.28 -5.10
CA PHE A 68 0.68 -4.13 -5.54
C PHE A 68 -0.74 -4.14 -4.97
N TYR A 69 -1.25 -5.30 -4.55
CA TYR A 69 -2.48 -5.36 -3.78
C TYR A 69 -2.30 -4.72 -2.39
N LEU A 70 -1.24 -5.09 -1.66
CA LEU A 70 -0.88 -4.47 -0.38
C LEU A 70 -0.62 -2.95 -0.51
N LEU A 71 0.06 -2.52 -1.58
CA LEU A 71 0.26 -1.10 -1.87
C LEU A 71 -1.05 -0.37 -2.18
N THR A 72 -2.05 -1.06 -2.73
CA THR A 72 -3.40 -0.50 -2.95
C THR A 72 -4.11 -0.27 -1.62
N LEU A 73 -4.04 -1.24 -0.70
CA LEU A 73 -4.59 -1.08 0.65
C LEU A 73 -3.93 0.08 1.39
N ALA A 74 -2.60 0.20 1.27
CA ALA A 74 -1.86 1.32 1.85
C ALA A 74 -2.29 2.67 1.26
N ALA A 75 -2.46 2.76 -0.06
CA ALA A 75 -2.92 3.97 -0.72
C ALA A 75 -4.33 4.39 -0.27
N VAL A 76 -5.26 3.43 -0.20
CA VAL A 76 -6.63 3.68 0.29
C VAL A 76 -6.60 4.15 1.74
N ALA A 77 -5.89 3.45 2.62
CA ALA A 77 -5.80 3.81 4.04
C ALA A 77 -5.22 5.22 4.25
N LYS A 78 -4.22 5.61 3.44
CA LYS A 78 -3.62 6.95 3.54
C LYS A 78 -4.57 8.09 3.11
N GLU A 79 -5.51 7.83 2.22
CA GLU A 79 -6.50 8.84 1.79
C GLU A 79 -7.74 8.88 2.70
N LEU A 80 -7.98 7.82 3.49
CA LEU A 80 -9.08 7.74 4.45
C LEU A 80 -8.72 8.22 5.87
N ASN A 81 -7.48 8.68 6.07
CA ASN A 81 -6.96 9.12 7.37
C ASN A 81 -7.42 10.54 7.76
#